data_AF-A0A7I7Q1B2-F1
#
_entry.id   AF-A0A7I7Q1B2-F1
#
_cell.length_a   1.000
_cell.length_b   1.000
_cell.length_c   1.000
_cell.angle_alpha   90.00
_cell.angle_beta   90.00
_cell.angle_gamma   90.00
#
_symmetry.space_group_name_H-M   'P 1'
#
loop_
_entity.id
_entity.type
_entity.pdbx_description
1 polymer ?
#
loop_
_entity_poly.entity_id
_entity_poly.type
_entity_poly.pdbx_seq_one_letter_code
_entity_poly.pdbx_strand_id
1 'polypeptide(L)'
;MTKPLSVRTSVCSSLAEIHRSDPEIQAFEKVFADDAMARAELFDADASPGKEPLRGMTLGVKDIFELSGRTPGNGNRAAFEMLPREVPENDAPLIRLLREAGAVVTGMTRTTELVWYQPTLTRNPHDLSCTPGGSSSGSAAAVAAGMVSAAVGSQTNGSVVRPAS
;
A
#
# COMPACT_ATOMS: atom_id res chain seq x y z
N MET A 1 20.69 -17.28 17.50
CA MET A 1 19.88 -16.06 17.26
C MET A 1 20.09 -15.64 15.82
N THR A 2 19.06 -15.71 14.99
CA THR A 2 19.10 -15.14 13.64
C THR A 2 19.23 -13.62 13.76
N LYS A 3 20.17 -13.02 13.03
CA LYS A 3 20.31 -11.57 12.93
C LYS A 3 18.96 -11.01 12.42
N PRO A 4 18.40 -9.95 13.03
CA PRO A 4 17.17 -9.35 12.51
C PRO A 4 17.41 -8.93 11.05
N LEU A 5 16.45 -9.26 10.18
CA LEU A 5 16.48 -8.86 8.78
C LEU A 5 16.50 -7.33 8.71
N SER A 6 17.38 -6.77 7.87
CA SER A 6 17.46 -5.32 7.66
C SER A 6 16.16 -4.82 7.04
N VAL A 7 15.61 -3.74 7.58
CA VAL A 7 14.39 -3.09 7.06
C VAL A 7 14.65 -2.59 5.65
N ARG A 8 15.85 -2.06 5.37
CA ARG A 8 16.28 -1.70 4.01
C ARG A 8 16.16 -2.88 3.06
N THR A 9 16.57 -4.06 3.47
CA THR A 9 16.51 -5.27 2.62
C THR A 9 15.06 -5.63 2.26
N SER A 10 14.14 -5.59 3.24
CA SER A 10 12.71 -5.83 3.00
C SER A 10 12.10 -4.80 2.05
N VAL A 11 12.40 -3.51 2.27
CA VAL A 11 11.88 -2.42 1.43
C VAL A 11 12.46 -2.47 0.02
N CYS A 12 13.77 -2.71 -0.14
CA CYS A 12 14.37 -2.89 -1.47
C CYS A 12 13.73 -4.05 -2.23
N SER A 13 13.50 -5.19 -1.56
CA SER A 13 12.89 -6.37 -2.18
C SER A 13 11.46 -6.08 -2.64
N SER A 14 10.67 -5.41 -1.79
CA SER A 14 9.31 -4.97 -2.10
C SER A 14 9.28 -3.99 -3.28
N LEU A 15 10.13 -2.95 -3.28
CA LEU A 15 10.19 -1.98 -4.38
C LEU A 15 10.67 -2.61 -5.70
N ALA A 16 11.60 -3.57 -5.64
CA ALA A 16 12.02 -4.31 -6.83
C ALA A 16 10.87 -5.16 -7.40
N GLU A 17 10.09 -5.80 -6.55
CA GLU A 17 8.94 -6.59 -6.98
C GLU A 17 7.81 -5.72 -7.53
N ILE A 18 7.54 -4.56 -6.91
CA ILE A 18 6.62 -3.54 -7.45
C ILE A 18 7.10 -3.10 -8.84
N HIS A 19 8.37 -2.74 -8.99
CA HIS A 19 8.92 -2.29 -10.27
C HIS A 19 8.79 -3.36 -11.36
N ARG A 20 9.01 -4.64 -11.00
CA ARG A 20 8.95 -5.77 -11.92
C ARG A 20 7.54 -6.10 -12.39
N SER A 21 6.57 -6.11 -11.47
CA SER A 21 5.26 -6.75 -11.71
C SER A 21 4.09 -5.76 -11.82
N ASP A 22 4.20 -4.56 -11.26
CA ASP A 22 3.13 -3.56 -11.29
C ASP A 22 2.81 -2.98 -12.68
N PRO A 23 3.75 -2.93 -13.66
CA PRO A 23 3.40 -2.53 -15.02
C PRO A 23 2.29 -3.40 -15.64
N GLU A 24 2.24 -4.69 -15.32
CA GLU A 24 1.21 -5.61 -15.80
C GLU A 24 0.01 -5.69 -14.85
N ILE A 25 0.24 -5.76 -13.54
CA ILE A 25 -0.83 -5.96 -12.54
C ILE A 25 -1.59 -4.68 -12.22
N GLN A 26 -0.93 -3.53 -12.29
CA GLN A 26 -1.53 -2.22 -12.06
C GLN A 26 -2.19 -2.08 -10.67
N ALA A 27 -1.55 -2.59 -9.63
CA ALA A 27 -2.01 -2.56 -8.24
C ALA A 27 -1.78 -1.22 -7.54
N PHE A 28 -0.75 -0.45 -7.90
CA PHE A 28 -0.44 0.81 -7.25
C PHE A 28 -1.00 2.03 -7.99
N GLU A 29 -1.60 2.94 -7.21
CA GLU A 29 -1.91 4.29 -7.66
C GLU A 29 -0.65 5.16 -7.61
N LYS A 30 0.12 5.02 -6.52
CA LYS A 30 1.38 5.74 -6.35
C LYS A 30 2.35 4.94 -5.48
N VAL A 31 3.59 4.82 -5.92
CA VAL A 31 4.69 4.20 -5.17
C VAL A 31 5.49 5.30 -4.47
N PHE A 32 5.92 5.06 -3.24
CA PHE A 32 6.68 6.00 -2.39
C PHE A 32 8.11 5.51 -2.17
N ALA A 33 8.84 5.21 -3.26
CA ALA A 33 10.15 4.58 -3.19
C ALA A 33 11.14 5.33 -2.27
N ASP A 34 11.27 6.64 -2.45
CA ASP A 34 12.21 7.46 -1.68
C ASP A 34 11.84 7.52 -0.20
N ASP A 35 10.58 7.82 0.13
CA ASP A 35 10.09 7.87 1.51
C ASP A 35 10.24 6.51 2.22
N ALA A 36 9.93 5.41 1.51
CA ALA A 36 10.02 4.07 2.05
C ALA A 36 11.49 3.71 2.35
N MET A 37 12.40 4.04 1.44
CA MET A 37 13.84 3.84 1.63
C MET A 37 14.40 4.69 2.76
N ALA A 38 14.05 5.98 2.82
CA ALA A 38 14.47 6.87 3.90
C ALA A 38 13.98 6.36 5.27
N ARG A 39 12.73 5.87 5.35
CA ARG A 39 12.21 5.27 6.58
C ARG A 39 12.93 3.97 6.94
N ALA A 40 13.29 3.17 5.96
CA ALA A 40 14.04 1.94 6.16
C ALA A 40 15.44 2.20 6.72
N GLU A 41 16.12 3.22 6.20
CA GLU A 41 17.45 3.64 6.68
C GLU A 41 17.39 4.15 8.12
N LEU A 42 16.36 4.91 8.49
CA LEU A 42 16.14 5.33 9.88
C LEU A 42 15.96 4.14 10.81
N PHE A 43 15.18 3.13 10.40
CA PHE A 43 15.03 1.92 11.21
C PHE A 43 16.33 1.14 11.29
N ASP A 44 17.11 0.98 10.22
CA ASP A 44 18.36 0.21 10.28
C ASP A 44 19.47 0.93 11.07
N ALA A 45 19.43 2.27 11.14
CA ALA A 45 20.34 3.07 11.96
C ALA A 45 20.00 3.03 13.47
N ASP A 46 18.76 2.72 13.84
CA ASP A 46 18.36 2.62 15.24
C ASP A 46 18.88 1.32 15.87
N ALA A 47 19.90 1.48 16.72
CA ALA A 47 20.54 0.42 17.51
C ALA A 47 19.66 -0.11 18.65
N SER A 48 18.51 0.51 18.92
CA SER A 48 17.53 0.01 19.87
C SER A 48 16.92 -1.28 19.32
N PRO A 49 17.01 -2.41 20.05
CA PRO A 49 16.41 -3.66 19.60
C PRO A 49 14.89 -3.50 19.41
N GLY A 50 14.41 -3.94 18.25
CA GLY A 50 13.07 -3.68 17.69
C GLY A 50 11.94 -4.04 18.63
N LYS A 51 11.39 -3.01 19.29
CA LYS A 51 10.16 -3.11 20.07
C LYS A 51 8.93 -3.02 19.19
N GLU A 52 9.10 -2.56 17.95
CA GLU A 52 8.06 -2.39 16.96
C GLU A 52 7.70 -3.75 16.33
N PRO A 53 6.49 -4.28 16.58
CA PRO A 53 6.13 -5.64 16.20
C PRO A 53 6.02 -5.86 14.67
N LEU A 54 5.97 -4.79 13.88
CA LEU A 54 5.88 -4.80 12.42
C LEU A 54 7.16 -4.29 11.75
N ARG A 55 8.28 -4.15 12.48
CA ARG A 55 9.55 -3.66 11.92
C ARG A 55 9.97 -4.50 10.70
N GLY A 56 10.16 -3.84 9.56
CA GLY A 56 10.52 -4.49 8.31
C GLY A 56 9.34 -4.97 7.46
N MET A 57 8.10 -4.87 7.93
CA MET A 57 6.92 -5.15 7.10
C MET A 57 6.68 -4.01 6.12
N THR A 58 6.49 -4.34 4.86
CA THR A 58 6.07 -3.38 3.83
C THR A 58 4.56 -3.36 3.69
N LEU A 59 4.00 -2.16 3.56
CA LEU A 59 2.56 -1.93 3.63
C LEU A 59 2.06 -1.16 2.41
N GLY A 60 1.11 -1.75 1.68
CA GLY A 60 0.26 -1.03 0.73
C GLY A 60 -0.95 -0.41 1.45
N VAL A 61 -1.32 0.82 1.12
CA VAL A 61 -2.49 1.48 1.73
C VAL A 61 -3.52 1.79 0.66
N LYS A 62 -4.76 1.33 0.79
CA LYS A 62 -5.83 1.64 -0.18
C LYS A 62 -5.99 3.15 -0.35
N ASP A 63 -6.17 3.61 -1.59
CA ASP A 63 -6.29 5.02 -1.98
C ASP A 63 -7.62 5.69 -1.57
N ILE A 64 -7.95 5.57 -0.30
CA ILE A 64 -9.06 6.23 0.40
C ILE A 64 -8.65 6.68 1.80
N PHE A 65 -7.54 6.14 2.33
CA PHE A 65 -7.01 6.53 3.63
C PHE A 65 -6.14 7.77 3.48
N GLU A 66 -6.32 8.70 4.40
CA GLU A 66 -5.46 9.87 4.51
C GLU A 66 -4.04 9.46 4.90
N LEU A 67 -3.07 10.04 4.21
CA LEU A 67 -1.66 9.97 4.54
C LEU A 67 -1.17 11.41 4.67
N SER A 68 -0.37 11.71 5.69
CA SER A 68 0.22 13.03 5.88
C SER A 68 0.94 13.48 4.62
N GLY A 69 0.61 14.68 4.12
CA GLY A 69 1.18 15.25 2.91
C GLY A 69 0.63 14.67 1.59
N ARG A 70 -0.38 13.77 1.62
CA ARG A 70 -0.90 13.10 0.41
C ARG A 70 -2.42 12.98 0.45
N THR A 71 -3.08 13.62 -0.52
CA THR A 71 -4.53 13.47 -0.67
C THR A 71 -4.88 12.08 -1.23
N PRO A 72 -5.95 11.42 -0.77
CA PRO A 72 -6.46 10.22 -1.43
C PRO A 72 -7.11 10.59 -2.76
N GLY A 73 -6.98 9.70 -3.75
CA GLY A 73 -7.58 9.84 -5.09
C GLY A 73 -8.95 9.19 -5.19
N ASN A 74 -9.34 8.35 -4.23
CA ASN A 74 -10.64 7.66 -4.18
C ASN A 74 -10.96 6.89 -5.47
N GLY A 75 -9.94 6.35 -6.15
CA GLY A 75 -10.09 5.66 -7.43
C GLY A 75 -10.44 6.57 -8.62
N ASN A 76 -10.42 7.89 -8.43
CA ASN A 76 -10.58 8.90 -9.49
C ASN A 76 -9.66 10.10 -9.24
N ARG A 77 -8.35 9.84 -9.25
CA ARG A 77 -7.31 10.85 -9.01
C ARG A 77 -7.48 12.10 -9.86
N ALA A 78 -7.73 11.94 -11.16
CA ALA A 78 -7.83 13.04 -12.11
C ALA A 78 -8.96 14.02 -11.75
N ALA A 79 -10.18 13.52 -11.47
CA ALA A 79 -11.27 14.39 -11.05
C ALA A 79 -10.99 15.04 -9.70
N PHE A 80 -10.37 14.29 -8.80
CA PHE A 80 -10.04 14.77 -7.47
C PHE A 80 -8.93 15.86 -7.54
N GLU A 81 -7.91 15.77 -8.39
CA GLU A 81 -6.87 16.81 -8.53
C GLU A 81 -7.40 18.14 -9.10
N MET A 82 -8.56 18.13 -9.77
CA MET A 82 -9.20 19.35 -10.27
C MET A 82 -9.98 20.13 -9.21
N LEU A 83 -10.18 19.56 -8.02
CA LEU A 83 -10.93 20.19 -6.93
C LEU A 83 -9.98 20.78 -5.89
N PRO A 84 -10.24 21.98 -5.36
CA PRO A 84 -9.48 22.50 -4.23
C PRO A 84 -9.70 21.57 -3.03
N ARG A 85 -8.62 20.98 -2.52
CA ARG A 85 -8.63 20.14 -1.33
C ARG A 85 -7.47 20.48 -0.41
N GLU A 86 -7.77 20.42 0.88
CA GLU A 86 -6.74 20.44 1.90
C GLU A 86 -5.91 19.16 1.81
N VAL A 87 -4.59 19.33 1.93
CA VAL A 87 -3.68 18.20 2.03
C VAL A 87 -3.71 17.72 3.48
N PRO A 88 -3.94 16.41 3.74
CA PRO A 88 -3.97 15.92 5.11
C PRO A 88 -2.68 16.24 5.85
N GLU A 89 -2.79 16.84 7.04
CA GLU A 89 -1.63 17.07 7.91
C GLU A 89 -1.20 15.78 8.62
N ASN A 90 -2.15 14.85 8.82
CA ASN A 90 -1.97 13.64 9.61
C ASN A 90 -2.30 12.40 8.78
N ASP A 91 -1.66 11.29 9.14
CA ASP A 91 -2.10 9.97 8.70
C ASP A 91 -3.45 9.64 9.35
N ALA A 92 -4.29 8.88 8.65
CA ALA A 92 -5.46 8.25 9.25
C ALA A 92 -5.03 7.44 10.50
N PRO A 93 -5.83 7.41 11.60
CA PRO A 93 -5.38 6.83 12.87
C PRO A 93 -4.85 5.40 12.79
N LEU A 94 -5.46 4.56 11.95
CA LEU A 94 -4.98 3.20 11.69
C LEU A 94 -3.57 3.18 11.09
N ILE A 95 -3.31 4.04 10.10
CA ILE A 95 -2.01 4.09 9.41
C ILE A 95 -0.94 4.60 10.36
N ARG A 96 -1.25 5.63 11.16
CA ARG A 96 -0.37 6.13 12.22
C ARG A 96 0.05 5.00 13.16
N LEU A 97 -0.90 4.21 13.66
CA LEU A 97 -0.63 3.07 14.54
C LEU A 97 0.26 2.01 13.87
N LEU A 98 0.03 1.70 12.60
CA LEU A 98 0.86 0.74 11.87
C LEU A 98 2.30 1.23 11.67
N ARG A 99 2.49 2.53 11.39
CA ARG A 99 3.83 3.15 11.29
C ARG A 99 4.56 3.18 12.64
N GLU A 100 3.86 3.53 13.71
CA GLU A 100 4.37 3.47 15.10
C GLU A 100 4.76 2.03 15.48
N ALA A 101 4.00 1.06 15.00
CA ALA A 101 4.31 -0.36 15.16
C ALA A 101 5.41 -0.87 14.21
N GLY A 102 6.03 -0.02 13.39
CA GLY A 102 7.23 -0.37 12.61
C GLY A 102 7.00 -0.64 11.12
N ALA A 103 5.76 -0.59 10.63
CA ALA A 103 5.47 -0.85 9.23
C ALA A 103 5.95 0.30 8.32
N VAL A 104 6.47 -0.05 7.15
CA VAL A 104 6.90 0.91 6.12
C VAL A 104 5.86 0.96 5.02
N VAL A 105 5.19 2.11 4.87
CA VAL A 105 4.26 2.33 3.75
C VAL A 105 5.06 2.49 2.46
N THR A 106 4.86 1.57 1.51
CA THR A 106 5.57 1.58 0.21
C THR A 106 4.77 2.25 -0.91
N GLY A 107 3.46 2.42 -0.73
CA GLY A 107 2.63 3.08 -1.72
C GLY A 107 1.13 3.09 -1.39
N MET A 108 0.40 3.86 -2.20
CA MET A 108 -1.06 3.80 -2.27
C MET A 108 -1.49 2.77 -3.31
N THR A 109 -2.33 1.83 -2.89
CA THR A 109 -2.91 0.79 -3.75
C THR A 109 -4.23 1.26 -4.35
N ARG A 110 -4.49 0.88 -5.61
CA ARG A 110 -5.70 1.26 -6.34
C ARG A 110 -6.95 0.72 -5.66
N THR A 111 -7.99 1.53 -5.68
CA THR A 111 -9.36 1.18 -5.33
C THR A 111 -10.25 1.31 -6.55
N THR A 112 -11.43 0.68 -6.54
CA THR A 112 -12.50 1.08 -7.47
C THR A 112 -12.92 2.52 -7.20
N GLU A 113 -13.39 3.20 -8.25
CA GLU A 113 -13.87 4.58 -8.16
C GLU A 113 -14.95 4.70 -7.08
N LEU A 114 -14.74 5.67 -6.17
CA LEU A 114 -15.62 5.98 -5.05
C LEU A 114 -15.99 4.75 -4.20
N VAL A 115 -15.10 3.73 -4.19
CA VAL A 115 -15.25 2.51 -3.38
C VAL A 115 -16.45 1.65 -3.82
N TRP A 116 -16.95 1.83 -5.05
CA TRP A 116 -18.15 1.18 -5.57
C TRP A 116 -17.84 0.04 -6.57
N TYR A 117 -18.75 -0.24 -7.50
CA TYR A 117 -18.67 -1.40 -8.40
C TYR A 117 -17.91 -1.18 -9.70
N GLN A 118 -17.49 0.05 -10.02
CA GLN A 118 -16.76 0.32 -11.26
C GLN A 118 -15.37 -0.36 -11.19
N PRO A 119 -15.06 -1.32 -12.07
CA PRO A 119 -13.79 -2.03 -12.02
C PRO A 119 -12.61 -1.08 -12.27
N THR A 120 -11.51 -1.33 -11.57
CA THR A 120 -10.22 -0.65 -11.78
C THR A 120 -9.44 -1.35 -12.91
N LEU A 121 -8.39 -0.69 -13.42
CA LEU A 121 -7.42 -1.27 -14.34
C LEU A 121 -6.59 -2.41 -13.71
N THR A 122 -6.59 -2.54 -12.38
CA THR A 122 -5.88 -3.61 -11.67
C THR A 122 -6.33 -4.99 -12.17
N ARG A 123 -5.37 -5.85 -12.46
CA ARG A 123 -5.57 -7.23 -12.94
C ARG A 123 -5.26 -8.24 -11.84
N ASN A 124 -5.82 -9.44 -11.95
CA ASN A 124 -5.55 -10.53 -11.02
C ASN A 124 -4.14 -11.11 -11.28
N PRO A 125 -3.24 -11.15 -10.27
CA PRO A 125 -1.89 -11.73 -10.44
C PRO A 125 -1.88 -13.21 -10.81
N HIS A 126 -2.95 -13.96 -10.53
CA HIS A 126 -3.07 -15.37 -10.91
C HIS A 126 -3.58 -15.56 -12.35
N ASP A 127 -4.26 -14.56 -12.92
CA ASP A 127 -4.73 -14.53 -14.30
C ASP A 127 -4.95 -13.08 -14.75
N LEU A 128 -4.01 -12.55 -15.56
CA LEU A 128 -4.04 -11.15 -16.02
C LEU A 128 -5.24 -10.81 -16.93
N SER A 129 -6.01 -11.79 -17.38
CA SER A 129 -7.26 -11.57 -18.12
C SER A 129 -8.47 -11.30 -17.20
N CYS A 130 -8.32 -11.55 -15.89
CA CYS A 130 -9.39 -11.50 -14.91
C CYS A 130 -9.28 -10.29 -13.97
N THR A 131 -10.41 -9.88 -13.40
CA THR A 131 -10.44 -8.89 -12.32
C THR A 131 -9.93 -9.50 -11.01
N PRO A 132 -9.19 -8.76 -10.17
CA PRO A 132 -8.87 -9.16 -8.80
C PRO A 132 -10.06 -8.89 -7.84
N GLY A 133 -11.26 -8.59 -8.34
CA GLY A 133 -12.38 -8.13 -7.51
C GLY A 133 -12.20 -6.68 -7.04
N GLY A 134 -12.96 -6.27 -6.02
CA GLY A 134 -12.90 -4.92 -5.47
C GLY A 134 -13.85 -4.72 -4.29
N SER A 135 -13.87 -3.54 -3.64
CA SER A 135 -13.17 -2.32 -4.05
C SER A 135 -11.70 -2.22 -3.64
N SER A 136 -11.18 -3.09 -2.77
CA SER A 136 -9.75 -3.09 -2.37
C SER A 136 -8.87 -3.87 -3.36
N SER A 137 -9.06 -3.61 -4.66
CA SER A 137 -8.50 -4.38 -5.77
C SER A 137 -6.97 -4.38 -5.79
N GLY A 138 -6.35 -3.20 -5.73
CA GLY A 138 -4.91 -3.06 -5.69
C GLY A 138 -4.30 -3.63 -4.41
N SER A 139 -5.01 -3.52 -3.29
CA SER A 139 -4.54 -4.05 -2.00
C SER A 139 -4.40 -5.58 -2.06
N ALA A 140 -5.40 -6.29 -2.58
CA ALA A 140 -5.32 -7.74 -2.72
C ALA A 140 -4.32 -8.17 -3.79
N ALA A 141 -4.32 -7.51 -4.96
CA ALA A 141 -3.40 -7.81 -6.03
C ALA A 141 -1.92 -7.60 -5.62
N ALA A 142 -1.60 -6.52 -4.89
CA ALA A 142 -0.25 -6.26 -4.42
C ALA A 142 0.25 -7.34 -3.43
N VAL A 143 -0.62 -7.81 -2.53
CA VAL A 143 -0.27 -8.89 -1.60
C VAL A 143 -0.12 -10.21 -2.34
N ALA A 144 -1.07 -10.57 -3.21
CA ALA A 144 -1.02 -11.82 -3.98
C ALA A 144 0.19 -11.90 -4.93
N ALA A 145 0.65 -10.76 -5.43
CA ALA A 145 1.86 -10.66 -6.27
C ALA A 145 3.18 -10.63 -5.48
N GLY A 146 3.14 -10.65 -4.14
CA GLY A 146 4.36 -10.55 -3.32
C GLY A 146 5.02 -9.18 -3.32
N MET A 147 4.34 -8.14 -3.82
CA MET A 147 4.85 -6.77 -3.87
C MET A 147 4.97 -6.14 -2.49
N VAL A 148 4.08 -6.49 -1.55
CA VAL A 148 4.07 -5.99 -0.17
C VAL A 148 3.74 -7.11 0.82
N SER A 149 4.23 -7.00 2.05
CA SER A 149 3.95 -7.98 3.11
C SER A 149 2.47 -8.01 3.50
N ALA A 150 1.84 -6.83 3.53
CA ALA A 150 0.43 -6.66 3.84
C ALA A 150 -0.13 -5.41 3.15
N ALA A 151 -1.45 -5.31 3.09
CA ALA A 151 -2.11 -4.10 2.65
C ALA A 151 -3.35 -3.78 3.48
N VAL A 152 -3.62 -2.49 3.68
CA VAL A 152 -4.83 -2.00 4.34
C VAL A 152 -5.91 -1.78 3.29
N GLY A 153 -7.00 -2.53 3.39
CA GLY A 153 -8.22 -2.34 2.61
C GLY A 153 -9.36 -1.72 3.42
N SER A 154 -10.53 -1.61 2.81
CA SER A 154 -11.78 -1.23 3.50
C SER A 154 -12.94 -2.08 3.03
N GLN A 155 -13.87 -2.36 3.93
CA GLN A 155 -15.00 -3.23 3.67
C GLN A 155 -16.33 -2.53 3.97
N THR A 156 -17.17 -2.42 2.93
CA THR A 156 -18.57 -2.00 3.06
C THR A 156 -19.50 -3.12 2.60
N ASN A 157 -19.33 -3.64 1.39
CA ASN A 157 -20.12 -4.75 0.85
C ASN A 157 -19.21 -5.83 0.21
N GLY A 158 -18.41 -6.47 1.06
CA GLY A 158 -17.46 -7.49 0.63
C GLY A 158 -16.17 -6.96 -0.01
N SER A 159 -15.88 -5.67 0.15
CA SER A 159 -14.77 -4.99 -0.53
C SER A 159 -13.35 -5.40 -0.10
N VAL A 160 -13.21 -6.25 0.92
CA VAL A 160 -11.95 -6.92 1.29
C VAL A 160 -12.03 -8.40 0.99
N VAL A 161 -13.09 -9.09 1.42
CA VAL A 161 -13.20 -10.54 1.25
C VAL A 161 -13.28 -10.97 -0.22
N ARG A 162 -14.05 -10.27 -1.06
CA ARG A 162 -14.18 -10.60 -2.48
C ARG A 162 -12.85 -10.51 -3.23
N PRO A 163 -12.06 -9.42 -3.11
CA PRO A 163 -10.76 -9.38 -3.78
C PRO A 163 -9.70 -10.29 -3.16
N ALA A 164 -9.87 -10.74 -1.91
CA ALA A 164 -8.93 -11.64 -1.24
C ALA A 164 -9.21 -13.15 -1.48
N SER A 165 -10.33 -13.50 -2.12
CA SER A 165 -10.80 -14.89 -2.29
C SER A 165 -10.33 -15.53 -3.59
#